data_AF-A0A933PF12-F1
#
_entry.id   AF-A0A933PF12-F1
#
_cell.length_a   1.000
_cell.length_b   1.000
_cell.length_c   1.000
_cell.angle_alpha   90.00
_cell.angle_beta   90.00
_cell.angle_gamma   90.00
#
_symmetry.space_group_name_H-M   'P 1'
#
loop_
_entity.id
_entity.type
_entity.pdbx_description
1 polymer ?
#
loop_
_entity_poly.entity_id
_entity_poly.type
_entity_poly.pdbx_seq_one_letter_code
_entity_poly.pdbx_strand_id
1 'polypeptide(L)'
;MQTHIQAAADGLDKFMALDDQIAALYATGAPADKAKADKLVLNDEIEIFTAAAERLKALSDRTGEEQAADVEAAAASGRTALWVQGITGGLVLLVVLVLATLLGRSVKRPLVELATAADRLAVGDLEFEVDTTRGDEAGRALQAMDRMKANLTRLIEQMAHMAREHDRGDIDVTVDAGSFEGAYREVASGVNEMVHGHITVKKKALGVVKAFGAGDFDAPLERFPGKKAFVNETIEQVRSNLRAVIADTDALVTAALAGKLDTRADASAHAGGFRRIVDGINNTLDAVIGPFDEVSRVLKALEAGDLTQTI
;
A
#
# COMPACT_ATOMS: atom_id res chain seq x y z
N MET A 1 -67.93 -45.89 -17.49
CA MET A 1 -67.26 -46.83 -18.42
C MET A 1 -67.73 -48.28 -18.24
N GLN A 2 -67.49 -48.89 -17.08
CA GLN A 2 -67.72 -50.33 -16.81
C GLN A 2 -69.17 -50.79 -17.10
N THR A 3 -70.17 -50.00 -16.71
CA THR A 3 -71.59 -50.28 -16.96
C THR A 3 -71.96 -50.29 -18.45
N HIS A 4 -71.31 -49.48 -19.28
CA HIS A 4 -71.59 -49.41 -20.72
C HIS A 4 -70.89 -50.54 -21.50
N ILE A 5 -69.68 -50.93 -21.07
CA ILE A 5 -68.98 -52.10 -21.58
C ILE A 5 -69.80 -53.37 -21.29
N GLN A 6 -70.28 -53.52 -20.06
CA GLN A 6 -71.14 -54.63 -19.66
C GLN A 6 -72.42 -54.68 -20.52
N ALA A 7 -73.09 -53.54 -20.71
CA ALA A 7 -74.33 -53.48 -21.50
C ALA A 7 -74.15 -53.72 -23.01
N ALA A 8 -72.95 -53.48 -23.56
CA ALA A 8 -72.60 -53.83 -24.93
C ALA A 8 -72.28 -55.33 -25.05
N ALA A 9 -71.53 -55.88 -24.09
CA ALA A 9 -71.24 -57.32 -23.99
C ALA A 9 -72.53 -58.15 -23.83
N ASP A 10 -73.42 -57.76 -22.91
CA ASP A 10 -74.71 -58.41 -22.69
C ASP A 10 -75.60 -58.38 -23.96
N GLY A 11 -75.46 -57.35 -24.80
CA GLY A 11 -76.17 -57.25 -26.07
C GLY A 11 -75.65 -58.24 -27.12
N LEU A 12 -74.33 -58.41 -27.18
CA LEU A 12 -73.68 -59.36 -28.07
C LEU A 12 -73.95 -60.82 -27.65
N ASP A 13 -73.93 -61.11 -26.34
CA ASP A 13 -74.25 -62.43 -25.81
C ASP A 13 -75.70 -62.84 -26.14
N LYS A 14 -76.64 -61.88 -26.05
CA LYS A 14 -78.05 -62.10 -26.45
C LYS A 14 -78.20 -62.33 -27.95
N PHE A 15 -77.43 -61.61 -28.77
CA PHE A 15 -77.40 -61.82 -30.22
C PHE A 15 -76.91 -63.23 -30.55
N MET A 16 -75.77 -63.64 -29.98
CA MET A 16 -75.20 -64.99 -30.22
C MET A 16 -76.14 -66.11 -29.77
N ALA A 17 -76.79 -65.95 -28.61
CA ALA A 17 -77.75 -66.94 -28.13
C ALA A 17 -79.00 -67.05 -29.03
N LEU A 18 -79.40 -65.95 -29.68
CA LEU A 18 -80.53 -65.96 -30.62
C LEU A 18 -80.13 -66.54 -31.97
N ASP A 19 -78.93 -66.24 -32.47
CA ASP A 19 -78.35 -66.83 -33.69
C ASP A 19 -78.23 -68.36 -33.56
N ASP A 20 -77.75 -68.86 -32.40
CA ASP A 20 -77.71 -70.30 -32.11
C ASP A 20 -79.11 -70.96 -32.17
N GLN A 21 -80.16 -70.27 -31.68
CA GLN A 21 -81.54 -70.75 -31.76
C GLN A 21 -82.08 -70.75 -33.19
N ILE A 22 -81.75 -69.71 -33.97
CA ILE A 22 -82.14 -69.58 -35.38
C ILE A 22 -81.47 -70.67 -36.22
N ALA A 23 -80.16 -70.88 -36.02
CA ALA A 23 -79.40 -71.94 -36.66
C ALA A 23 -79.98 -73.33 -36.36
N ALA A 24 -80.36 -73.59 -35.09
CA ALA A 24 -81.01 -74.83 -34.70
C ALA A 24 -82.37 -75.04 -35.39
N LEU A 25 -83.17 -73.97 -35.58
CA LEU A 25 -84.45 -74.03 -36.29
C LEU A 25 -84.27 -74.27 -37.79
N TYR A 26 -83.26 -73.68 -38.44
CA TYR A 26 -82.96 -73.97 -39.84
C TYR A 26 -82.47 -75.41 -40.06
N ALA A 27 -81.75 -75.99 -39.09
CA ALA A 27 -81.21 -77.34 -39.16
C ALA A 27 -82.29 -78.44 -39.17
N THR A 28 -83.51 -78.18 -38.67
CA THR A 28 -84.60 -79.17 -38.66
C THR A 28 -85.17 -79.46 -40.07
N GLY A 29 -85.01 -78.51 -41.00
CA GLY A 29 -85.48 -78.63 -42.38
C GLY A 29 -87.00 -78.53 -42.58
N ALA A 30 -87.79 -78.40 -41.50
CA ALA A 30 -89.25 -78.32 -41.56
C ALA A 30 -89.71 -76.93 -42.04
N PRO A 31 -90.72 -76.83 -42.95
CA PRO A 31 -91.18 -75.55 -43.47
C PRO A 31 -91.68 -74.57 -42.40
N ALA A 32 -92.31 -75.09 -41.33
CA ALA A 32 -92.81 -74.28 -40.22
C ALA A 32 -91.69 -73.70 -39.35
N ASP A 33 -90.61 -74.44 -39.13
CA ASP A 33 -89.46 -73.99 -38.35
C ASP A 33 -88.62 -72.96 -39.12
N LYS A 34 -88.51 -73.13 -40.45
CA LYS A 34 -87.89 -72.12 -41.33
C LYS A 34 -88.64 -70.80 -41.28
N ALA A 35 -89.97 -70.81 -41.40
CA ALA A 35 -90.78 -69.60 -41.31
C ALA A 35 -90.66 -68.92 -39.92
N LYS A 36 -90.45 -69.70 -38.87
CA LYS A 36 -90.20 -69.20 -37.51
C LYS A 36 -88.80 -68.60 -37.37
N ALA A 37 -87.78 -69.25 -37.93
CA ALA A 37 -86.42 -68.75 -37.99
C ALA A 37 -86.35 -67.43 -38.79
N ASP A 38 -86.95 -67.38 -39.98
CA ASP A 38 -87.02 -66.16 -40.81
C ASP A 38 -87.63 -64.98 -40.03
N LYS A 39 -88.66 -65.25 -39.21
CA LYS A 39 -89.32 -64.21 -38.39
C LYS A 39 -88.46 -63.75 -37.22
N LEU A 40 -87.70 -64.65 -36.60
CA LEU A 40 -86.75 -64.32 -35.53
C LEU A 40 -85.58 -63.49 -36.09
N VAL A 41 -85.08 -63.85 -37.28
CA VAL A 41 -84.05 -63.08 -38.00
C VAL A 41 -84.58 -61.67 -38.32
N LEU A 42 -85.71 -61.59 -39.02
CA LEU A 42 -86.23 -60.33 -39.58
C LEU A 42 -86.70 -59.32 -38.53
N ASN A 43 -87.02 -59.75 -37.32
CA ASN A 43 -87.45 -58.86 -36.24
C ASN A 43 -86.43 -58.82 -35.11
N ASP A 44 -86.33 -59.91 -34.36
CA ASP A 44 -85.68 -59.93 -33.05
C ASP A 44 -84.14 -59.86 -33.18
N GLU A 45 -83.56 -60.60 -34.12
CA GLU A 45 -82.11 -60.68 -34.30
C GLU A 45 -81.53 -59.38 -34.87
N ILE A 46 -82.15 -58.82 -35.93
CA ILE A 46 -81.75 -57.53 -36.49
C ILE A 46 -81.88 -56.41 -35.45
N GLU A 47 -82.93 -56.40 -34.64
CA GLU A 47 -83.14 -55.39 -33.59
C GLU A 47 -82.05 -55.50 -32.50
N ILE A 48 -81.78 -56.71 -32.01
CA ILE A 48 -80.74 -56.96 -31.01
C ILE A 48 -79.35 -56.60 -31.55
N PHE A 49 -79.04 -57.00 -32.79
CA PHE A 49 -77.77 -56.67 -33.44
C PHE A 49 -77.60 -55.16 -33.61
N THR A 50 -78.63 -54.47 -34.10
CA THR A 50 -78.60 -53.01 -34.30
C THR A 50 -78.41 -52.29 -32.97
N ALA A 51 -79.12 -52.71 -31.92
CA ALA A 51 -78.95 -52.15 -30.58
C ALA A 51 -77.55 -52.41 -30.00
N ALA A 52 -76.97 -53.59 -30.23
CA ALA A 52 -75.61 -53.91 -29.81
C ALA A 52 -74.56 -53.09 -30.59
N ALA A 53 -74.73 -52.94 -31.91
CA ALA A 53 -73.87 -52.15 -32.78
C ALA A 53 -73.92 -50.65 -32.43
N GLU A 54 -75.10 -50.10 -32.13
CA GLU A 54 -75.26 -48.71 -31.67
C GLU A 54 -74.57 -48.48 -30.32
N ARG A 55 -74.69 -49.43 -29.38
CA ARG A 55 -73.98 -49.34 -28.09
C ARG A 55 -72.47 -49.42 -28.25
N LEU A 56 -71.99 -50.29 -29.14
CA LEU A 56 -70.57 -50.42 -29.43
C LEU A 56 -70.03 -49.15 -30.10
N LYS A 57 -70.78 -48.57 -31.04
CA LYS A 57 -70.47 -47.28 -31.67
C LYS A 57 -70.44 -46.15 -30.65
N ALA A 58 -71.45 -46.04 -29.79
CA ALA A 58 -71.50 -45.03 -28.74
C ALA A 58 -70.35 -45.19 -27.73
N LEU A 59 -69.91 -46.41 -27.44
CA LEU A 59 -68.73 -46.68 -26.62
C LEU A 59 -67.45 -46.22 -27.33
N SER A 60 -67.29 -46.54 -28.62
CA SER A 60 -66.15 -46.10 -29.44
C SER A 60 -66.07 -44.58 -29.54
N ASP A 61 -67.19 -43.91 -29.82
CA ASP A 61 -67.26 -42.45 -29.93
C ASP A 61 -66.88 -41.78 -28.60
N ARG A 62 -67.44 -42.25 -27.48
CA ARG A 62 -67.08 -41.74 -26.14
C ARG A 62 -65.62 -42.00 -25.77
N THR A 63 -65.09 -43.17 -26.11
CA THR A 63 -63.68 -43.50 -25.85
C THR A 63 -62.76 -42.59 -26.69
N GLY A 64 -63.15 -42.28 -27.93
CA GLY A 64 -62.44 -41.34 -28.79
C GLY A 64 -62.48 -39.90 -28.26
N GLU A 65 -63.63 -39.44 -27.76
CA GLU A 65 -63.79 -38.12 -27.13
C GLU A 65 -62.97 -38.01 -25.83
N GLU A 66 -63.00 -39.03 -24.97
CA GLU A 66 -62.24 -39.08 -23.71
C GLU A 66 -60.73 -39.08 -23.99
N GLN A 67 -60.26 -39.87 -24.97
CA GLN A 67 -58.87 -39.87 -25.41
C GLN A 67 -58.42 -38.54 -26.01
N ALA A 68 -59.26 -37.88 -26.81
CA ALA A 68 -58.96 -36.56 -27.37
C ALA A 68 -58.84 -35.50 -26.26
N ALA A 69 -59.74 -35.53 -25.27
CA ALA A 69 -59.70 -34.65 -24.11
C ALA A 69 -58.46 -34.88 -23.23
N ASP A 70 -58.06 -36.15 -23.01
CA ASP A 70 -56.86 -36.50 -22.24
C ASP A 70 -55.57 -36.01 -22.92
N VAL A 71 -55.47 -36.12 -24.25
CA VAL A 71 -54.33 -35.60 -25.02
C VAL A 71 -54.25 -34.06 -24.95
N GLU A 72 -55.39 -33.38 -25.06
CA GLU A 72 -55.45 -31.91 -24.93
C GLU A 72 -55.07 -31.44 -23.53
N ALA A 73 -55.57 -32.12 -22.48
CA ALA A 73 -55.21 -31.86 -21.09
C ALA A 73 -53.72 -32.10 -20.81
N ALA A 74 -53.15 -33.20 -21.32
CA ALA A 74 -51.73 -33.50 -21.21
C ALA A 74 -50.86 -32.44 -21.93
N ALA A 75 -51.26 -31.99 -23.12
CA ALA A 75 -50.57 -30.93 -23.87
C ALA A 75 -50.63 -29.57 -23.14
N ALA A 76 -51.79 -29.23 -22.56
CA ALA A 76 -51.94 -28.01 -21.76
C ALA A 76 -51.05 -28.02 -20.50
N SER A 77 -50.99 -29.16 -19.80
CA SER A 77 -50.11 -29.38 -18.64
C SER A 77 -48.62 -29.33 -19.01
N GLY A 78 -48.23 -29.91 -20.15
CA GLY A 78 -46.85 -29.82 -20.65
C GLY A 78 -46.41 -28.40 -20.98
N ARG A 79 -47.30 -27.59 -21.58
CA ARG A 79 -47.01 -26.19 -21.91
C ARG A 79 -46.84 -25.31 -20.68
N THR A 80 -47.69 -25.48 -19.64
CA THR A 80 -47.52 -24.73 -18.38
C THR A 80 -46.23 -25.13 -17.66
N ALA A 81 -45.86 -26.42 -17.67
CA ALA A 81 -44.60 -26.90 -17.10
C ALA A 81 -43.36 -26.27 -17.77
N LEU A 82 -43.36 -26.14 -19.11
CA LEU A 82 -42.26 -25.50 -19.85
C LEU A 82 -42.11 -24.00 -19.49
N TRP A 83 -43.22 -23.26 -19.38
CA TRP A 83 -43.17 -21.86 -18.95
C TRP A 83 -42.65 -21.72 -17.51
N VAL A 84 -43.09 -22.58 -16.60
CA VAL A 84 -42.60 -22.59 -15.19
C VAL A 84 -41.10 -22.87 -15.14
N GLN A 85 -40.59 -23.83 -15.91
CA GLN A 85 -39.16 -24.14 -15.99
C GLN A 85 -38.35 -23.00 -16.60
N GLY A 86 -38.85 -22.38 -17.68
CA GLY A 86 -38.21 -21.23 -18.32
C GLY A 86 -38.13 -20.02 -17.39
N ILE A 87 -39.22 -19.70 -16.68
CA ILE A 87 -39.26 -18.61 -15.70
C ILE A 87 -38.28 -18.90 -14.55
N THR A 88 -38.27 -20.13 -14.02
CA THR A 88 -37.38 -20.51 -12.92
C THR A 88 -35.92 -20.41 -13.34
N GLY A 89 -35.56 -20.94 -14.52
CA GLY A 89 -34.21 -20.85 -15.06
C GLY A 89 -33.78 -19.40 -15.31
N GLY A 90 -34.68 -18.57 -15.86
CA GLY A 90 -34.45 -17.14 -16.06
C GLY A 90 -34.22 -16.38 -14.76
N LEU A 91 -34.99 -16.68 -13.71
CA LEU A 91 -34.84 -16.08 -12.37
C LEU A 91 -33.48 -16.45 -11.75
N VAL A 92 -33.08 -17.72 -11.82
CA VAL A 92 -31.77 -18.16 -11.32
C VAL A 92 -30.64 -17.44 -12.05
N LEU A 93 -30.71 -17.37 -13.38
CA LEU A 93 -29.70 -16.68 -14.19
C LEU A 93 -29.64 -15.18 -13.88
N LEU A 94 -30.79 -14.54 -13.68
CA LEU A 94 -30.88 -13.14 -13.27
C LEU A 94 -30.27 -12.92 -11.88
N VAL A 95 -30.56 -13.78 -10.91
CA VAL A 95 -29.97 -13.71 -9.57
C VAL A 95 -28.44 -13.87 -9.64
N VAL A 96 -27.93 -14.81 -10.43
CA VAL A 96 -26.49 -15.00 -10.62
C VAL A 96 -25.85 -13.75 -11.25
N LEU A 97 -26.49 -13.17 -12.27
CA LEU A 97 -25.99 -11.95 -12.91
C LEU A 97 -25.98 -10.77 -11.93
N VAL A 98 -27.07 -10.57 -11.19
CA VAL A 98 -27.17 -9.53 -10.15
C VAL A 98 -26.10 -9.75 -9.09
N LEU A 99 -25.98 -10.96 -8.54
CA LEU A 99 -24.97 -11.28 -7.52
C LEU A 99 -23.54 -11.06 -8.05
N ALA A 100 -23.25 -11.45 -9.30
CA ALA A 100 -21.94 -11.25 -9.93
C ALA A 100 -21.61 -9.76 -10.07
N THR A 101 -22.58 -8.93 -10.48
CA THR A 101 -22.39 -7.47 -10.55
C THR A 101 -22.22 -6.84 -9.17
N LEU A 102 -22.99 -7.28 -8.17
CA LEU A 102 -22.87 -6.82 -6.79
C LEU A 102 -21.49 -7.17 -6.22
N LEU A 103 -21.05 -8.43 -6.30
CA LEU A 103 -19.72 -8.89 -5.88
C LEU A 103 -18.59 -8.18 -6.61
N GLY A 104 -18.75 -7.94 -7.92
CA GLY A 104 -17.78 -7.17 -8.70
C GLY A 104 -17.61 -5.75 -8.17
N ARG A 105 -18.72 -5.08 -7.84
CA ARG A 105 -18.72 -3.70 -7.33
C ARG A 105 -18.37 -3.60 -5.85
N SER A 106 -18.74 -4.58 -5.03
CA SER A 106 -18.54 -4.53 -3.57
C SER A 106 -17.22 -5.11 -3.11
N VAL A 107 -16.65 -6.08 -3.84
CA VAL A 107 -15.43 -6.80 -3.41
C VAL A 107 -14.30 -6.59 -4.40
N LYS A 108 -14.47 -6.95 -5.68
CA LYS A 108 -13.35 -6.97 -6.63
C LYS A 108 -12.75 -5.59 -6.85
N ARG A 109 -13.59 -4.59 -7.12
CA ARG A 109 -13.12 -3.23 -7.42
C ARG A 109 -12.35 -2.59 -6.24
N PRO A 110 -12.88 -2.55 -5.00
CA PRO A 110 -12.15 -2.00 -3.87
C PRO A 110 -10.82 -2.70 -3.56
N LEU A 111 -10.75 -4.03 -3.75
CA LEU A 111 -9.50 -4.76 -3.55
C LEU A 111 -8.42 -4.40 -4.58
N VAL A 112 -8.81 -4.16 -5.83
CA VAL A 112 -7.89 -3.68 -6.87
C VAL A 112 -7.43 -2.25 -6.57
N GLU A 113 -8.34 -1.38 -6.15
CA GLU A 113 -8.01 0.00 -5.74
C GLU A 113 -7.05 -0.01 -4.55
N LEU A 114 -7.26 -0.87 -3.55
CA LEU A 114 -6.38 -1.03 -2.40
C LEU A 114 -4.98 -1.52 -2.84
N ALA A 115 -4.91 -2.52 -3.71
CA ALA A 115 -3.64 -3.03 -4.22
C ALA A 115 -2.87 -1.96 -5.00
N THR A 116 -3.57 -1.21 -5.87
CA THR A 116 -2.96 -0.14 -6.65
C THR A 116 -2.47 0.99 -5.76
N ALA A 117 -3.26 1.38 -4.74
CA ALA A 117 -2.84 2.38 -3.76
C ALA A 117 -1.60 1.93 -2.97
N ALA A 118 -1.53 0.66 -2.58
CA ALA A 118 -0.38 0.09 -1.89
C ALA A 118 0.87 0.06 -2.78
N ASP A 119 0.73 -0.32 -4.07
CA ASP A 119 1.84 -0.32 -5.02
C ASP A 119 2.40 1.09 -5.25
N ARG A 120 1.53 2.10 -5.39
CA ARG A 120 1.94 3.51 -5.51
C ARG A 120 2.65 4.00 -4.24
N LEU A 121 2.09 3.68 -3.08
CA LEU A 121 2.68 4.04 -1.79
C LEU A 121 4.07 3.40 -1.60
N ALA A 122 4.25 2.16 -2.03
CA ALA A 122 5.51 1.43 -1.91
C ALA A 122 6.65 2.07 -2.73
N VAL A 123 6.34 2.75 -3.84
CA VAL A 123 7.33 3.49 -4.65
C VAL A 123 7.44 4.96 -4.26
N GLY A 124 6.70 5.40 -3.23
CA GLY A 124 6.73 6.79 -2.74
C GLY A 124 5.88 7.77 -3.55
N ASP A 125 5.01 7.28 -4.44
CA ASP A 125 4.03 8.12 -5.13
C ASP A 125 2.84 8.35 -4.19
N LEU A 126 2.73 9.57 -3.67
CA LEU A 126 1.67 9.98 -2.74
C LEU A 126 0.60 10.85 -3.42
N GLU A 127 0.75 11.15 -4.71
CA GLU A 127 -0.14 12.04 -5.47
C GLU A 127 -1.32 11.25 -6.05
N PHE A 128 -2.15 10.73 -5.14
CA PHE A 128 -3.36 9.99 -5.50
C PHE A 128 -4.49 10.10 -4.50
N GLU A 129 -5.71 9.96 -5.00
CA GLU A 129 -6.93 9.95 -4.20
C GLU A 129 -7.36 8.51 -3.90
N VAL A 130 -7.90 8.33 -2.69
CA VAL A 130 -8.49 7.07 -2.24
C VAL A 130 -9.95 7.34 -1.91
N ASP A 131 -10.86 6.56 -2.48
CA ASP A 131 -12.27 6.65 -2.11
C ASP A 131 -12.48 6.08 -0.69
N THR A 132 -12.74 6.97 0.26
CA THR A 132 -12.95 6.65 1.67
C THR A 132 -14.42 6.64 2.08
N THR A 133 -15.35 6.86 1.14
CA THR A 133 -16.79 7.01 1.43
C THR A 133 -17.47 5.72 1.84
N ARG A 134 -16.82 4.57 1.57
CA ARG A 134 -17.36 3.23 1.80
C ARG A 134 -17.26 2.82 3.27
N GLY A 135 -18.33 2.19 3.79
CA GLY A 135 -18.45 1.82 5.21
C GLY A 135 -18.20 0.34 5.54
N ASP A 136 -17.82 -0.49 4.58
CA ASP A 136 -17.54 -1.91 4.80
C ASP A 136 -16.04 -2.18 5.09
N GLU A 137 -15.65 -3.44 5.21
CA GLU A 137 -14.27 -3.84 5.52
C GLU A 137 -13.27 -3.36 4.46
N ALA A 138 -13.65 -3.36 3.18
CA ALA A 138 -12.81 -2.83 2.12
C ALA A 138 -12.65 -1.30 2.24
N GLY A 139 -13.74 -0.59 2.55
CA GLY A 139 -13.71 0.84 2.85
C GLY A 139 -12.82 1.17 4.06
N ARG A 140 -12.90 0.38 5.13
CA ARG A 140 -12.03 0.54 6.31
C ARG A 140 -10.55 0.35 5.97
N ALA A 141 -10.22 -0.60 5.10
CA ALA A 141 -8.84 -0.80 4.64
C ALA A 141 -8.34 0.39 3.80
N LEU A 142 -9.16 0.91 2.89
CA LEU A 142 -8.86 2.10 2.11
C LEU A 142 -8.68 3.35 2.99
N GLN A 143 -9.54 3.55 4.00
CA GLN A 143 -9.39 4.62 4.99
C GLN A 143 -8.08 4.50 5.79
N ALA A 144 -7.67 3.29 6.16
CA ALA A 144 -6.39 3.07 6.83
C ALA A 144 -5.20 3.41 5.92
N MET A 145 -5.27 3.03 4.64
CA MET A 145 -4.26 3.41 3.64
C MET A 145 -4.22 4.93 3.42
N ASP A 146 -5.36 5.61 3.36
CA ASP A 146 -5.40 7.05 3.21
C ASP A 146 -4.78 7.79 4.40
N ARG A 147 -5.03 7.32 5.64
CA ARG A 147 -4.35 7.81 6.84
C ARG A 147 -2.83 7.58 6.79
N MET A 148 -2.39 6.42 6.30
CA MET A 148 -0.97 6.12 6.12
C MET A 148 -0.32 7.08 5.11
N LYS A 149 -0.94 7.26 3.94
CA LYS A 149 -0.54 8.23 2.91
C LYS A 149 -0.45 9.65 3.47
N ALA A 150 -1.45 10.08 4.22
CA ALA A 150 -1.49 11.41 4.84
C ALA A 150 -0.35 11.61 5.86
N ASN A 151 -0.05 10.60 6.69
CA ASN A 151 1.07 10.68 7.63
C ASN A 151 2.42 10.77 6.92
N LEU A 152 2.63 9.96 5.88
CA LEU A 152 3.85 10.00 5.07
C LEU A 152 4.02 11.35 4.36
N THR A 153 2.95 11.87 3.77
CA THR A 153 2.94 13.18 3.10
C THR A 153 3.35 14.28 4.06
N ARG A 154 2.69 14.36 5.22
CA ARG A 154 3.02 15.37 6.26
C ARG A 154 4.46 15.26 6.74
N LEU A 155 4.98 14.04 6.96
CA LEU A 155 6.36 13.84 7.40
C LEU A 155 7.36 14.34 6.35
N ILE A 156 7.14 14.00 5.07
CA ILE A 156 7.99 14.47 3.96
C ILE A 156 7.96 15.99 3.84
N GLU A 157 6.77 16.59 3.92
CA GLU A 157 6.60 18.05 3.84
C GLU A 157 7.32 18.77 4.99
N GLN A 158 7.20 18.28 6.23
CA GLN A 158 7.88 18.88 7.37
C GLN A 158 9.40 18.72 7.29
N MET A 159 9.91 17.56 6.86
CA MET A 159 11.35 17.37 6.64
C MET A 159 11.87 18.30 5.53
N ALA A 160 11.13 18.44 4.43
CA ALA A 160 11.49 19.34 3.34
C ALA A 160 11.47 20.81 3.79
N HIS A 161 10.52 21.20 4.65
CA HIS A 161 10.49 22.53 5.24
C HIS A 161 11.70 22.78 6.13
N MET A 162 11.99 21.87 7.07
CA MET A 162 13.16 21.97 7.94
C MET A 162 14.46 22.11 7.14
N ALA A 163 14.64 21.30 6.09
CA ALA A 163 15.80 21.39 5.21
C ALA A 163 15.94 22.78 4.56
N ARG A 164 14.84 23.32 4.00
CA ARG A 164 14.85 24.67 3.39
C ARG A 164 15.17 25.77 4.39
N GLU A 165 14.67 25.69 5.62
CA GLU A 165 14.97 26.70 6.64
C GLU A 165 16.43 26.63 7.10
N HIS A 166 16.98 25.42 7.27
CA HIS A 166 18.39 25.23 7.62
C HIS A 166 19.32 25.74 6.51
N ASP A 167 18.98 25.52 5.25
CA ASP A 167 19.72 26.07 4.10
C ASP A 167 19.67 27.61 4.06
N ARG A 168 18.59 28.22 4.59
CA ARG A 168 18.46 29.69 4.76
C ARG A 168 19.14 30.21 6.03
N GLY A 169 19.65 29.32 6.87
CA GLY A 169 20.39 29.65 8.10
C GLY A 169 19.55 29.63 9.37
N ASP A 170 18.24 29.37 9.30
CA ASP A 170 17.43 29.14 10.49
C ASP A 170 17.55 27.67 10.92
N ILE A 171 18.54 27.42 11.78
CA ILE A 171 18.91 26.08 12.27
C ILE A 171 18.06 25.61 13.45
N ASP A 172 17.17 26.45 13.98
CA ASP A 172 16.34 26.13 15.14
C ASP A 172 14.99 25.51 14.72
N VAL A 173 14.62 25.60 13.44
CA VAL A 173 13.45 24.91 12.87
C VAL A 173 13.64 23.39 12.93
N THR A 174 12.60 22.67 13.31
CA THR A 174 12.58 21.20 13.46
C THR A 174 11.27 20.61 12.95
N VAL A 175 11.24 19.29 12.77
CA VAL A 175 10.00 18.57 12.48
C VAL A 175 9.13 18.55 13.75
N ASP A 176 7.83 18.81 13.64
CA ASP A 176 6.90 18.70 14.77
C ASP A 176 6.59 17.23 15.05
N ALA A 177 7.50 16.57 15.78
CA ALA A 177 7.37 15.18 16.19
C ALA A 177 6.10 14.93 17.04
N GLY A 178 5.58 15.95 17.74
CA GLY A 178 4.36 15.87 18.54
C GLY A 178 3.11 15.60 17.69
N SER A 179 3.12 16.02 16.43
CA SER A 179 2.03 15.83 15.47
C SER A 179 1.93 14.42 14.85
N PHE A 180 2.86 13.53 15.20
CA PHE A 180 2.94 12.14 14.74
C PHE A 180 2.78 11.15 15.90
N GLU A 181 2.46 9.90 15.59
CA GLU A 181 2.32 8.81 16.57
C GLU A 181 3.14 7.58 16.13
N GLY A 182 3.49 6.73 17.10
CA GLY A 182 4.25 5.49 16.86
C GLY A 182 5.54 5.71 16.08
N ALA A 183 5.81 4.84 15.11
CA ALA A 183 7.04 4.86 14.32
C ALA A 183 7.26 6.20 13.57
N TYR A 184 6.20 6.91 13.18
CA TYR A 184 6.36 8.22 12.54
C TYR A 184 6.94 9.28 13.49
N ARG A 185 6.51 9.24 14.76
CA ARG A 185 7.09 10.09 15.81
C ARG A 185 8.54 9.75 16.07
N GLU A 186 8.86 8.45 16.12
CA GLU A 186 10.24 7.99 16.32
C GLU A 186 11.17 8.48 15.20
N VAL A 187 10.73 8.41 13.94
CA VAL A 187 11.49 8.95 12.81
C VAL A 187 11.65 10.46 12.93
N ALA A 188 10.58 11.21 13.18
CA ALA A 188 10.63 12.66 13.33
C ALA A 188 11.58 13.10 14.47
N SER A 189 11.45 12.50 15.65
CA SER A 189 12.33 12.75 16.79
C SER A 189 13.79 12.36 16.48
N GLY A 190 14.02 11.21 15.85
CA GLY A 190 15.37 10.75 15.50
C GLY A 190 16.07 11.69 14.51
N VAL A 191 15.35 12.24 13.53
CA VAL A 191 15.89 13.26 12.61
C VAL A 191 16.24 14.53 13.38
N ASN A 192 15.35 15.00 14.26
CA ASN A 192 15.61 16.19 15.08
C ASN A 192 16.85 16.01 15.98
N GLU A 193 16.98 14.87 16.66
CA GLU A 193 18.13 14.53 17.50
C GLU A 193 19.43 14.46 16.70
N MET A 194 19.40 13.83 15.51
CA MET A 194 20.57 13.75 14.62
C MET A 194 21.06 15.15 14.22
N VAL A 195 20.15 16.02 13.77
CA VAL A 195 20.49 17.39 13.36
C VAL A 195 20.99 18.20 14.55
N HIS A 196 20.31 18.13 15.69
CA HIS A 196 20.71 18.83 16.91
C HIS A 196 22.09 18.38 17.41
N GLY A 197 22.41 17.09 17.29
CA GLY A 197 23.73 16.55 17.61
C GLY A 197 24.85 17.13 16.75
N HIS A 198 24.60 17.39 15.46
CA HIS A 198 25.56 18.08 14.59
C HIS A 198 25.70 19.56 14.92
N ILE A 199 24.60 20.26 15.19
CA ILE A 199 24.60 21.67 15.59
C ILE A 199 25.38 21.85 16.90
N THR A 200 25.17 20.97 17.87
CA THR A 200 25.84 21.02 19.18
C THR A 200 27.35 20.93 19.04
N VAL A 201 27.87 19.96 18.28
CA VAL A 201 29.32 19.82 18.05
C VAL A 201 29.90 21.06 17.38
N LYS A 202 29.22 21.59 16.35
CA LYS A 202 29.65 22.83 15.66
C LYS A 202 29.67 24.03 16.62
N LYS A 203 28.63 24.22 17.43
CA LYS A 203 28.53 25.31 18.42
C LYS A 203 29.64 25.21 19.47
N LYS A 204 29.93 24.00 20.00
CA LYS A 204 31.03 23.78 20.97
C LYS A 204 32.40 24.11 20.38
N ALA A 205 32.69 23.64 19.15
CA ALA A 205 33.94 23.95 18.47
C ALA A 205 34.11 25.46 18.23
N LEU A 206 33.06 26.14 17.73
CA LEU A 206 33.07 27.58 17.53
C LEU A 206 33.19 28.36 18.84
N GLY A 207 32.68 27.83 19.96
CA GLY A 207 32.89 28.40 21.29
C GLY A 207 34.36 28.48 21.67
N VAL A 208 35.14 27.43 21.39
CA VAL A 208 36.60 27.42 21.64
C VAL A 208 37.33 28.36 20.69
N VAL A 209 36.95 28.40 19.41
CA VAL A 209 37.51 29.37 18.45
C VAL A 209 37.22 30.81 18.89
N LYS A 210 36.03 31.09 19.44
CA LYS A 210 35.69 32.39 20.04
C LYS A 210 36.58 32.71 21.24
N ALA A 211 36.87 31.73 22.09
CA ALA A 211 37.78 31.89 23.23
C ALA A 211 39.21 32.22 22.77
N PHE A 212 39.71 31.53 21.73
CA PHE A 212 41.00 31.86 21.11
C PHE A 212 41.04 33.31 20.60
N GLY A 213 39.95 33.78 19.98
CA GLY A 213 39.82 35.17 19.55
C GLY A 213 39.83 36.19 20.70
N ALA A 214 39.50 35.77 21.91
CA ALA A 214 39.60 36.57 23.13
C ALA A 214 40.94 36.38 23.89
N GLY A 215 41.86 35.58 23.36
CA GLY A 215 43.14 35.26 23.98
C GLY A 215 43.10 34.15 25.04
N ASP A 216 41.94 33.53 25.27
CA ASP A 216 41.83 32.36 26.15
C ASP A 216 42.15 31.08 25.37
N PHE A 217 43.38 30.63 25.48
CA PHE A 217 43.83 29.37 24.87
C PHE A 217 43.67 28.15 25.78
N ASP A 218 43.15 28.31 27.01
CA ASP A 218 42.90 27.23 27.98
C ASP A 218 41.45 26.73 27.94
N ALA A 219 40.56 27.43 27.24
CA ALA A 219 39.17 27.02 27.03
C ALA A 219 39.06 25.54 26.62
N PRO A 220 38.42 24.68 27.45
CA PRO A 220 38.41 23.25 27.22
C PRO A 220 37.45 22.87 26.08
N LEU A 221 37.82 21.84 25.32
CA LEU A 221 36.92 21.16 24.40
C LEU A 221 36.71 19.72 24.88
N GLU A 222 35.46 19.34 25.12
CA GLU A 222 35.14 17.95 25.44
C GLU A 222 35.60 17.01 24.32
N ARG A 223 36.02 15.79 24.67
CA ARG A 223 36.46 14.81 23.68
C ARG A 223 35.25 14.20 22.97
N PHE A 224 35.15 14.41 21.67
CA PHE A 224 34.09 13.82 20.87
C PHE A 224 34.39 12.36 20.51
N PRO A 225 33.36 11.50 20.43
CA PRO A 225 33.56 10.07 20.17
C PRO A 225 33.79 9.74 18.70
N GLY A 226 34.45 8.61 18.45
CA GLY A 226 34.61 8.01 17.13
C GLY A 226 35.18 8.98 16.11
N LYS A 227 34.58 9.01 14.90
CA LYS A 227 35.05 9.88 13.82
C LYS A 227 34.89 11.37 14.12
N LYS A 228 34.10 11.80 15.11
CA LYS A 228 33.98 13.23 15.47
C LYS A 228 35.24 13.78 16.16
N ALA A 229 36.16 12.92 16.62
CA ALA A 229 37.41 13.31 17.27
C ALA A 229 38.33 14.18 16.38
N PHE A 230 38.17 14.14 15.05
CA PHE A 230 38.93 15.01 14.14
C PHE A 230 38.76 16.51 14.48
N VAL A 231 37.59 16.90 15.01
CA VAL A 231 37.33 18.28 15.44
C VAL A 231 38.23 18.63 16.63
N ASN A 232 38.39 17.71 17.59
CA ASN A 232 39.31 17.89 18.71
C ASN A 232 40.74 18.07 18.21
N GLU A 233 41.23 17.13 17.38
CA GLU A 233 42.59 17.17 16.83
C GLU A 233 42.89 18.50 16.13
N THR A 234 41.94 19.00 15.33
CA THR A 234 42.08 20.28 14.62
C THR A 234 42.18 21.46 15.60
N ILE A 235 41.30 21.52 16.60
CA ILE A 235 41.30 22.59 17.60
C ILE A 235 42.57 22.55 18.45
N GLU A 236 43.01 21.37 18.87
CA GLU A 236 44.25 21.19 19.64
C GLU A 236 45.48 21.59 18.83
N GLN A 237 45.52 21.28 17.53
CA GLN A 237 46.63 21.70 16.67
C GLN A 237 46.74 23.23 16.61
N VAL A 238 45.61 23.92 16.43
CA VAL A 238 45.57 25.39 16.41
C VAL A 238 46.00 25.95 17.78
N ARG A 239 45.49 25.38 18.88
CA ARG A 239 45.86 25.78 20.24
C ARG A 239 47.36 25.65 20.48
N SER A 240 47.93 24.51 20.12
CA SER A 240 49.36 24.21 20.29
C SER A 240 50.22 25.23 19.56
N ASN A 241 49.90 25.52 18.29
CA ASN A 241 50.65 26.49 17.48
C ASN A 241 50.60 27.90 18.09
N LEU A 242 49.41 28.34 18.55
CA LEU A 242 49.26 29.65 19.19
C LEU A 242 50.06 29.75 20.48
N ARG A 243 50.00 28.72 21.33
CA ARG A 243 50.78 28.65 22.58
C ARG A 243 52.28 28.63 22.33
N ALA A 244 52.74 27.94 21.29
CA ALA A 244 54.16 27.87 20.95
C ALA A 244 54.72 29.26 20.61
N VAL A 245 54.02 30.04 19.78
CA VAL A 245 54.45 31.42 19.44
C VAL A 245 54.42 32.34 20.66
N ILE A 246 53.42 32.19 21.53
CA ILE A 246 53.34 32.95 22.79
C ILE A 246 54.54 32.61 23.69
N ALA A 247 54.83 31.32 23.87
CA ALA A 247 55.95 30.87 24.69
C ALA A 247 57.30 31.38 24.18
N ASP A 248 57.51 31.37 22.86
CA ASP A 248 58.70 31.95 22.25
C ASP A 248 58.81 33.46 22.50
N THR A 249 57.68 34.17 22.39
CA THR A 249 57.64 35.61 22.66
C THR A 249 57.98 35.90 24.12
N ASP A 250 57.39 35.16 25.06
CA ASP A 250 57.66 35.31 26.50
C ASP A 250 59.12 34.98 26.85
N ALA A 251 59.70 33.96 26.20
CA ALA A 251 61.10 33.61 26.37
C ALA A 251 62.03 34.73 25.88
N LEU A 252 61.73 35.33 24.73
CA LEU A 252 62.46 36.49 24.20
C LEU A 252 62.34 37.72 25.10
N VAL A 253 61.14 38.02 25.60
CA VAL A 253 60.93 39.13 26.56
C VAL A 253 61.73 38.89 27.84
N THR A 254 61.69 37.68 28.38
CA THR A 254 62.44 37.31 29.59
C THR A 254 63.95 37.45 29.37
N ALA A 255 64.46 37.00 28.21
CA ALA A 255 65.87 37.14 27.86
C ALA A 255 66.28 38.62 27.72
N ALA A 256 65.46 39.44 27.06
CA ALA A 256 65.71 40.86 26.88
C ALA A 256 65.74 41.62 28.23
N LEU A 257 64.79 41.33 29.13
CA LEU A 257 64.79 41.90 30.49
C LEU A 257 66.00 41.47 31.32
N ALA A 258 66.57 40.29 31.03
CA ALA A 258 67.82 39.82 31.62
C ALA A 258 69.09 40.34 30.91
N GLY A 259 68.94 41.24 29.92
CA GLY A 259 70.05 41.80 29.13
C GLY A 259 70.66 40.84 28.10
N LYS A 260 70.05 39.67 27.86
CA LYS A 260 70.51 38.67 26.88
C LYS A 260 69.95 38.97 25.50
N LEU A 261 70.39 40.09 24.91
CA LEU A 261 69.83 40.61 23.68
C LEU A 261 70.09 39.70 22.46
N ASP A 262 71.12 38.87 22.46
CA ASP A 262 71.42 37.94 21.35
C ASP A 262 70.45 36.76 21.21
N THR A 263 69.50 36.61 22.14
CA THR A 263 68.56 35.48 22.13
C THR A 263 67.56 35.61 20.99
N ARG A 264 67.34 34.52 20.24
CA ARG A 264 66.35 34.43 19.15
C ARG A 264 65.45 33.20 19.32
N ALA A 265 64.22 33.30 18.84
CA ALA A 265 63.29 32.18 18.82
C ALA A 265 63.56 31.29 17.60
N ASP A 266 63.37 29.98 17.72
CA ASP A 266 63.59 29.04 16.62
C ASP A 266 62.39 29.06 15.65
N ALA A 267 62.51 29.85 14.60
CA ALA A 267 61.47 29.94 13.57
C ALA A 267 61.24 28.61 12.82
N SER A 268 62.21 27.69 12.81
CA SER A 268 62.06 26.40 12.13
C SER A 268 61.12 25.43 12.86
N ALA A 269 60.87 25.65 14.15
CA ALA A 269 59.89 24.93 14.95
C ALA A 269 58.43 25.25 14.54
N HIS A 270 58.22 26.29 13.74
CA HIS A 270 56.90 26.76 13.32
C HIS A 270 56.67 26.53 11.83
N ALA A 271 55.38 26.42 11.45
CA ALA A 271 54.97 26.23 10.07
C ALA A 271 54.18 27.44 9.54
N GLY A 272 54.32 27.71 8.23
CA GLY A 272 53.48 28.66 7.49
C GLY A 272 53.45 30.06 8.09
N GLY A 273 52.25 30.54 8.44
CA GLY A 273 52.06 31.88 8.99
C GLY A 273 52.74 32.10 10.34
N PHE A 274 52.76 31.08 11.21
CA PHE A 274 53.40 31.16 12.52
C PHE A 274 54.92 31.37 12.40
N ARG A 275 55.56 30.65 11.47
CA ARG A 275 56.99 30.86 11.16
C ARG A 275 57.30 32.29 10.73
N ARG A 276 56.49 32.85 9.82
CA ARG A 276 56.69 34.23 9.36
C ARG A 276 56.58 35.24 10.51
N ILE A 277 55.74 34.99 11.50
CA ILE A 277 55.63 35.84 12.69
C ILE A 277 56.94 35.77 13.49
N VAL A 278 57.44 34.56 13.77
CA VAL A 278 58.68 34.37 14.54
C VAL A 278 59.91 34.94 13.80
N ASP A 279 60.03 34.71 12.50
CA ASP A 279 61.06 35.33 11.65
C ASP A 279 60.97 36.87 11.71
N GLY A 280 59.77 37.44 11.65
CA GLY A 280 59.55 38.88 11.74
C GLY A 280 59.98 39.47 13.10
N ILE A 281 59.70 38.76 14.20
CA ILE A 281 60.15 39.15 15.54
C ILE A 281 61.67 39.14 15.60
N ASN A 282 62.32 38.06 15.14
CA ASN A 282 63.78 37.94 15.12
C ASN A 282 64.44 39.07 14.30
N ASN A 283 63.93 39.33 13.09
CA ASN A 283 64.44 40.40 12.24
C ASN A 283 64.29 41.78 12.88
N THR A 284 63.21 42.01 13.63
CA THR A 284 63.01 43.27 14.36
C THR A 284 64.04 43.43 15.47
N LEU A 285 64.35 42.35 16.20
CA LEU A 285 65.39 42.36 17.23
C LEU A 285 66.78 42.61 16.62
N ASP A 286 67.12 41.95 15.51
CA ASP A 286 68.40 42.14 14.81
C ASP A 286 68.60 43.59 14.35
N ALA A 287 67.55 44.21 13.82
CA ALA A 287 67.60 45.60 13.36
C ALA A 287 67.85 46.60 14.50
N VAL A 288 67.44 46.28 15.73
CA VAL A 288 67.65 47.12 16.91
C VAL A 288 69.00 46.84 17.56
N ILE A 289 69.46 45.59 17.58
CA ILE A 289 70.68 45.17 18.30
C ILE A 289 71.95 45.60 17.58
N GLY A 290 71.99 45.55 16.24
CA GLY A 290 73.17 45.95 15.46
C GLY A 290 73.74 47.33 15.84
N PRO A 291 72.92 48.39 15.90
CA PRO A 291 73.36 49.71 16.38
C PRO A 291 73.89 49.71 17.83
N PHE A 292 73.30 48.93 18.74
CA PHE A 292 73.80 48.84 20.12
C PHE A 292 75.17 48.17 20.20
N ASP A 293 75.40 47.14 19.39
CA ASP A 293 76.71 46.47 19.31
C ASP A 293 77.79 47.43 18.78
N GLU A 294 77.44 48.25 17.80
CA GLU A 294 78.34 49.27 17.26
C GLU A 294 78.69 50.34 18.30
N VAL A 295 77.70 50.86 19.02
CA VAL A 295 77.92 51.78 20.14
C VAL A 295 78.76 51.13 21.24
N SER A 296 78.48 49.88 21.60
CA SER A 296 79.24 49.12 22.60
C SER A 296 80.70 48.92 22.18
N ARG A 297 80.95 48.61 20.89
CA ARG A 297 82.29 48.51 20.30
C ARG A 297 83.06 49.83 20.43
N VAL A 298 82.45 50.94 20.04
CA VAL A 298 83.08 52.27 20.08
C VAL A 298 83.35 52.71 21.53
N LEU A 299 82.42 52.46 22.46
CA LEU A 299 82.61 52.79 23.88
C LEU A 299 83.77 52.00 24.51
N LYS A 300 83.91 50.71 24.18
CA LYS A 300 85.07 49.89 24.64
C LYS A 300 86.39 50.40 24.07
N ALA A 301 86.41 50.83 22.81
CA ALA A 301 87.61 51.42 22.20
C ALA A 301 87.98 52.74 22.87
N LEU A 302 86.99 53.60 23.16
CA LEU A 302 87.14 54.85 23.89
C LEU A 302 87.70 54.62 25.31
N GLU A 303 87.18 53.64 26.04
CA GLU A 303 87.69 53.24 27.36
C GLU A 303 89.16 52.79 27.30
N ALA A 304 89.55 52.09 26.23
CA ALA A 304 90.93 51.68 25.97
C ALA A 304 91.82 52.82 25.44
N GLY A 305 91.27 54.02 25.24
CA GLY A 305 91.99 55.21 24.75
C GLY A 305 92.12 55.31 23.22
N ASP A 306 91.47 54.44 22.46
CA ASP A 306 91.42 54.52 21.00
C ASP A 306 90.29 55.47 20.53
N LEU A 307 90.67 56.72 20.24
CA LEU A 307 89.77 57.76 19.73
C LEU A 307 89.57 57.72 18.20
N THR A 308 90.10 56.70 17.51
CA THR A 308 90.00 56.60 16.05
C THR A 308 88.76 55.86 15.56
N GLN A 309 88.04 55.17 16.45
CA GLN A 309 86.82 54.44 16.10
C GLN A 309 85.61 55.38 15.98
N THR A 310 84.71 55.08 15.04
CA THR A 310 83.44 55.78 14.84
C THR A 310 82.27 54.81 14.77
N ILE A 311 81.08 55.34 15.06
CA ILE A 311 79.77 54.75 14.77
C ILE A 311 79.50 54.89 13.27
#